data_AF-A0A177QNF9-F1
#
_entry.id   AF-A0A177QNF9-F1
#
_cell.length_a   1.000
_cell.length_b   1.000
_cell.length_c   1.000
_cell.angle_alpha   90.00
_cell.angle_beta   90.00
_cell.angle_gamma   90.00
#
_symmetry.space_group_name_H-M   'P 1'
#
loop_
_entity.id
_entity.type
_entity.pdbx_description
1 polymer ?
#
loop_
_entity_poly.entity_id
_entity_poly.type
_entity_poly.pdbx_seq_one_letter_code
_entity_poly.pdbx_strand_id
1 'polypeptide(L)'
;MHINATSFKNNLGRYIEACMKTPVIVEKSGRPSAVLISYDEFEKLSQYEDIYWSMLASRAEKGGYLGVKETANRLQKYAKRAGININDDETTGHHKTG
;
A
#
# COMPACT_ATOMS: atom_id res chain seq x y z
N MET A 1 19.91 -11.38 -11.91
CA MET A 1 19.95 -12.47 -12.93
C MET A 1 18.56 -12.62 -13.54
N HIS A 2 18.42 -12.71 -14.86
CA HIS A 2 17.13 -12.91 -15.53
C HIS A 2 16.95 -14.37 -15.95
N ILE A 3 15.78 -14.95 -15.68
CA ILE A 3 15.44 -16.32 -16.04
C ILE A 3 13.99 -16.41 -16.52
N ASN A 4 13.69 -17.32 -17.44
CA ASN A 4 12.31 -17.57 -17.82
C ASN A 4 11.57 -18.43 -16.78
N ALA A 5 10.25 -18.36 -16.76
CA ALA A 5 9.39 -19.10 -15.84
C ALA A 5 9.57 -20.63 -15.92
N THR A 6 9.88 -21.19 -17.10
CA THR A 6 10.10 -22.64 -17.28
C THR A 6 11.38 -23.08 -16.57
N SER A 7 12.48 -22.34 -16.75
CA SER A 7 13.75 -22.60 -16.06
C SER A 7 13.57 -22.48 -14.56
N PHE A 8 12.85 -21.44 -14.10
CA PHE A 8 12.55 -21.22 -12.68
C PHE A 8 11.83 -22.42 -12.05
N LYS A 9 10.73 -22.87 -12.66
CA LYS A 9 9.97 -24.05 -12.21
C LYS A 9 10.84 -25.30 -12.12
N ASN A 10 11.69 -25.54 -13.12
CA ASN A 10 12.47 -26.77 -13.21
C ASN A 10 13.71 -26.77 -12.30
N ASN A 11 14.18 -25.62 -11.83
CA ASN A 11 15.41 -25.49 -11.06
C ASN A 11 15.22 -24.60 -9.81
N LEU A 12 14.07 -24.70 -9.15
CA LEU A 12 13.68 -23.79 -8.08
C LEU A 12 14.72 -23.71 -6.95
N GLY A 13 15.23 -24.85 -6.46
CA GLY A 13 16.23 -24.90 -5.39
C GLY A 13 17.50 -24.10 -5.71
N ARG A 14 18.03 -24.23 -6.94
CA ARG A 14 19.19 -23.46 -7.41
C ARG A 14 18.94 -21.96 -7.36
N TYR A 15 17.74 -21.51 -7.68
CA TYR A 15 17.41 -20.08 -7.69
C TYR A 15 17.13 -19.52 -6.31
N ILE A 16 16.65 -20.34 -5.37
CA ILE A 16 16.58 -19.98 -3.94
C ILE A 16 18.00 -19.77 -3.39
N GLU A 17 18.96 -20.63 -3.72
CA GLU A 17 20.36 -20.40 -3.32
C GLU A 17 20.96 -19.16 -4.00
N ALA A 18 20.66 -18.95 -5.27
CA ALA A 18 21.16 -17.79 -6.02
C ALA A 18 20.62 -16.46 -5.48
N CYS A 19 19.36 -16.42 -5.01
CA CYS A 19 18.73 -15.20 -4.53
C CYS A 19 19.38 -14.65 -3.24
N MET A 20 20.10 -15.50 -2.50
CA MET A 20 20.90 -15.10 -1.34
C MET A 20 22.02 -14.11 -1.68
N LYS A 21 22.51 -14.12 -2.92
CA LYS A 21 23.61 -13.24 -3.37
C LYS A 21 23.15 -12.15 -4.32
N THR A 22 22.14 -12.43 -5.15
CA THR A 22 21.65 -11.49 -6.16
C THR A 22 20.17 -11.73 -6.44
N PRO A 23 19.35 -10.67 -6.62
CA PRO A 23 17.98 -10.81 -7.07
C PRO A 23 17.87 -11.61 -8.38
N VAL A 24 16.86 -12.48 -8.43
CA VAL A 24 16.52 -13.32 -9.58
C VAL A 24 15.20 -12.84 -10.16
N ILE A 25 15.24 -12.32 -11.38
CA ILE A 25 14.08 -11.76 -12.08
C ILE A 25 13.49 -12.88 -12.94
N VAL A 26 12.25 -13.25 -12.64
CA VAL A 26 11.50 -14.27 -13.38
C VAL A 26 10.69 -13.60 -14.48
N GLU A 27 10.93 -14.01 -15.71
CA GLU A 27 10.29 -13.48 -16.89
C GLU A 27 9.23 -14.43 -17.45
N LYS A 28 8.14 -13.85 -17.92
CA LYS A 28 7.10 -14.54 -18.69
C LYS A 28 6.99 -13.86 -20.04
N SER A 29 7.17 -14.64 -21.11
CA SER A 29 7.17 -14.13 -22.49
C SER A 29 8.12 -12.95 -22.72
N GLY A 30 9.32 -13.00 -22.11
CA GLY A 30 10.36 -11.97 -22.24
C GLY A 30 10.11 -10.69 -21.45
N ARG A 31 9.14 -10.67 -20.52
CA ARG A 31 8.88 -9.54 -19.63
C ARG A 31 9.06 -9.94 -18.16
N PRO A 32 9.70 -9.10 -17.33
CA PRO A 32 9.74 -9.30 -15.89
C PRO A 32 8.32 -9.46 -15.32
N SER A 33 8.10 -10.56 -14.60
CA SER A 33 6.81 -10.89 -13.98
C SER A 33 6.89 -10.97 -12.46
N ALA A 34 8.05 -11.39 -11.94
CA ALA A 34 8.31 -11.50 -10.51
C ALA A 34 9.81 -11.37 -10.24
N VAL A 35 10.16 -11.12 -8.99
CA VAL A 35 11.54 -11.15 -8.51
C VAL A 35 11.60 -12.05 -7.27
N LEU A 36 12.62 -12.90 -7.22
CA LEU A 36 13.00 -13.65 -6.03
C LEU A 36 14.22 -12.96 -5.41
N ILE A 37 14.09 -12.60 -4.15
CA ILE A 37 15.14 -12.03 -3.31
C ILE A 37 15.33 -12.91 -2.07
N SER A 38 16.43 -12.72 -1.35
CA SER A 38 16.61 -13.36 -0.06
C SER A 38 15.62 -12.80 0.96
N TYR A 39 15.39 -13.56 2.03
CA TYR A 39 14.57 -13.10 3.14
C TYR A 39 15.17 -11.84 3.79
N ASP A 40 16.48 -11.81 4.01
CA ASP A 40 17.16 -10.64 4.59
C ASP A 40 17.00 -9.38 3.74
N GLU A 41 17.01 -9.52 2.41
CA GLU A 41 16.78 -8.39 1.51
C GLU A 41 15.32 -7.93 1.56
N PHE A 42 14.38 -8.87 1.62
CA PHE A 42 12.96 -8.56 1.81
C PHE A 42 12.71 -7.80 3.13
N GLU A 43 13.29 -8.26 4.24
CA GLU A 43 13.20 -7.60 5.54
C GLU A 43 13.74 -6.17 5.49
N LYS A 44 14.93 -5.97 4.91
CA LYS A 44 15.53 -4.62 4.76
C LYS A 44 14.63 -3.69 3.94
N LEU A 45 14.12 -4.17 2.80
CA LEU A 45 13.22 -3.38 1.96
C LEU A 45 11.94 -3.02 2.69
N SER A 46 11.37 -3.95 3.46
CA SER A 46 10.17 -3.73 4.26
C SER A 46 10.41 -2.67 5.34
N GLN A 47 11.55 -2.75 6.05
CA GLN A 47 11.93 -1.75 7.05
C GLN A 47 12.14 -0.37 6.43
N TYR A 48 12.75 -0.28 5.24
CA TYR A 48 12.90 0.99 4.53
C TYR A 48 11.56 1.58 4.10
N GLU A 49 10.64 0.74 3.64
CA GLU A 49 9.27 1.15 3.32
C GLU A 49 8.54 1.70 4.56
N ASP A 50 8.60 0.99 5.69
CA ASP A 50 8.00 1.43 6.95
C ASP A 50 8.57 2.77 7.43
N ILE A 51 9.90 2.93 7.40
CA ILE A 51 10.56 4.19 7.76
C ILE A 51 10.11 5.33 6.83
N TYR A 52 10.04 5.06 5.52
CA TYR A 52 9.62 6.06 4.54
C TYR A 52 8.17 6.50 4.77
N TRP A 53 7.25 5.55 4.98
CA TRP A 53 5.85 5.85 5.28
C TRP A 53 5.69 6.58 6.60
N SER A 54 6.42 6.17 7.64
CA SER A 54 6.43 6.86 8.92
C SER A 54 6.88 8.32 8.77
N MET A 55 7.96 8.57 8.03
CA MET A 55 8.43 9.92 7.72
C MET A 55 7.38 10.75 6.98
N LEU A 56 6.72 10.17 5.97
CA LEU A 56 5.65 10.85 5.24
C LEU A 56 4.46 11.17 6.13
N ALA A 57 4.05 10.24 6.98
CA ALA A 57 2.97 10.43 7.94
C ALA A 57 3.32 11.58 8.89
N SER A 58 4.49 11.57 9.54
CA SER A 58 4.90 12.66 10.44
C SER A 58 4.97 14.02 9.75
N ARG A 59 5.29 14.07 8.44
CA ARG A 59 5.24 15.32 7.66
C ARG A 59 3.80 15.78 7.40
N ALA A 60 2.91 14.86 7.04
CA ALA A 60 1.50 15.15 6.81
C ALA A 60 0.81 15.61 8.10
N GLU A 61 1.12 15.00 9.24
CA GLU A 61 0.58 15.36 10.56
C GLU A 61 0.89 16.80 10.95
N LYS A 62 2.06 17.32 10.57
CA LYS A 62 2.40 18.74 10.76
C LYS A 62 1.48 19.69 9.98
N GLY A 63 0.89 19.21 8.88
CA GLY A 63 -0.14 19.94 8.13
C GLY A 63 -1.52 19.91 8.78
N GLY A 64 -1.70 19.14 9.86
CA GLY A 64 -2.97 18.93 10.54
C GLY A 64 -3.90 17.97 9.81
N TYR A 65 -4.97 17.58 10.50
CA TYR A 65 -6.03 16.74 9.93
C TYR A 65 -7.23 17.59 9.54
N LEU A 66 -8.04 17.08 8.62
CA LEU A 66 -9.31 17.70 8.25
C LEU A 66 -10.25 17.73 9.46
N GLY A 67 -10.80 18.91 9.76
CA GLY A 67 -11.83 19.05 10.78
C GLY A 67 -13.15 18.40 10.35
N VAL A 68 -14.03 18.12 11.32
CA VAL A 68 -15.33 17.44 11.12
C VAL A 68 -16.13 18.02 9.95
N LYS A 69 -16.25 19.36 9.87
CA LYS A 69 -17.00 20.04 8.82
C LYS A 69 -16.37 19.89 7.43
N GLU A 70 -15.05 19.97 7.33
CA GLU A 70 -14.36 19.82 6.05
C GLU A 70 -14.43 18.38 5.55
N THR A 71 -14.30 17.42 6.48
CA THR A 71 -14.49 15.99 6.21
C THR A 71 -15.90 15.69 5.72
N ALA A 72 -16.95 16.19 6.40
CA ALA A 72 -18.34 16.02 5.98
C ALA A 72 -18.58 16.53 4.54
N ASN A 73 -18.08 17.73 4.25
CA ASN A 73 -18.17 18.33 2.92
C ASN A 73 -17.44 17.49 1.84
N ARG A 74 -16.27 16.90 2.15
CA ARG A 74 -15.55 16.02 1.23
C ARG A 74 -16.32 14.71 0.98
N LEU A 75 -16.85 14.11 2.03
CA LEU A 75 -17.63 12.88 1.93
C LEU A 75 -18.90 13.07 1.10
N GLN A 76 -19.65 14.15 1.31
CA GLN A 76 -20.81 14.50 0.48
C GLN A 76 -20.42 14.67 -1.00
N LYS A 77 -19.28 15.30 -1.30
CA LYS A 77 -18.77 15.42 -2.67
C LYS A 77 -18.44 14.05 -3.30
N TYR A 78 -17.84 13.13 -2.55
CA TYR A 78 -17.54 11.78 -3.04
C TYR A 78 -18.82 10.97 -3.27
N ALA A 79 -19.77 11.02 -2.33
CA ALA A 79 -21.06 10.34 -2.46
C ALA A 79 -21.83 10.83 -3.69
N LYS A 80 -21.89 12.14 -3.92
CA LYS A 80 -22.53 12.73 -5.10
C LYS A 80 -21.87 12.27 -6.41
N ARG A 81 -20.54 12.13 -6.45
CA ARG A 81 -19.80 11.60 -7.62
C ARG A 81 -20.07 10.12 -7.86
N ALA A 82 -20.36 9.37 -6.81
CA ALA A 82 -20.76 7.97 -6.88
C ALA A 82 -22.28 7.77 -7.13
N GLY A 83 -23.06 8.84 -7.27
CA GLY A 83 -24.51 8.78 -7.46
C GLY A 83 -25.31 8.46 -6.18
N ILE A 84 -24.67 8.56 -5.00
CA ILE A 84 -25.30 8.35 -3.70
C ILE A 84 -25.76 9.70 -3.16
N ASN A 85 -27.04 9.81 -2.82
CA ASN A 85 -27.62 11.01 -2.21
C ASN A 85 -27.62 10.85 -0.69
N ILE A 86 -26.79 11.62 0.02
CA ILE A 86 -26.76 11.68 1.49
C ILE A 86 -27.61 12.89 1.88
N ASN A 87 -28.81 12.66 2.42
CA ASN A 87 -29.62 13.70 3.04
C ASN A 87 -29.18 13.86 4.51
N ASP A 88 -28.98 15.09 4.96
CA ASP A 88 -28.56 15.44 6.33
C ASP A 88 -29.70 15.29 7.36
N ASP A 89 -30.41 14.16 7.38
CA ASP A 89 -31.38 13.85 8.43
C ASP A 89 -30.79 12.83 9.40
N GLU A 90 -30.23 13.35 10.50
CA GLU A 90 -30.22 12.80 11.87
C GLU A 90 -28.98 13.31 12.62
N THR A 91 -29.13 14.41 13.36
CA THR A 91 -28.66 14.55 14.76
C THR A 91 -28.92 15.96 15.31
N THR A 92 -30.20 16.29 15.53
CA THR A 92 -30.62 17.06 16.72
C THR A 92 -30.49 16.13 17.93
N GLY A 93 -29.26 15.92 18.40
CA GLY A 93 -28.99 15.26 19.67
C GLY A 93 -29.13 16.28 20.81
N HIS A 94 -30.27 16.27 21.49
CA HIS A 94 -30.53 17.08 22.69
C HIS A 94 -29.48 16.83 23.79
N HIS A 95 -28.63 17.80 24.07
CA HIS A 95 -28.07 17.97 25.43
C HIS A 95 -28.96 18.93 26.20
N LYS A 96 -29.94 18.39 26.93
CA LYS A 96 -30.55 19.07 28.09
C LYS A 96 -29.75 18.64 29.31
N THR A 97 -28.92 19.54 29.83
CA THR A 97 -28.40 19.48 31.20
C THR A 97 -29.43 20.14 32.12
N GLY A 98 -29.99 19.34 33.01
CA GLY A 98 -30.65 19.76 34.25
C GLY A 98 -29.95 19.09 35.40
#